data_AF-A0A7J6Q5B4-F1
#
_entry.id   AF-A0A7J6Q5B4-F1
#
_cell.length_a   1.000
_cell.length_b   1.000
_cell.length_c   1.000
_cell.angle_alpha   90.00
_cell.angle_beta   90.00
_cell.angle_gamma   90.00
#
_symmetry.space_group_name_H-M   'P 1'
#
loop_
_entity.id
_entity.type
_entity.pdbx_description
1 polymer ?
#
loop_
_entity_poly.entity_id
_entity_poly.type
_entity_poly.pdbx_seq_one_letter_code
_entity_poly.pdbx_strand_id
1 'polypeptide(L)'
;MADSPRFSEFVSRVAADPEARLVVISSGGTTVALERRTVRFLDNFSTGNRGAGMAESFIMMNEEPSSRRYYVVYFHRKGGSCVMPFVRHLPDATEQLELLSKGDQGMQFDPYIQARPSSDVLSRYLLCVEFLSVTERFFRLAAWISVWFARSPVDGCPSRSPDYLSSLEKIAKIVYPLGPRAALILAAAVSDFYVPLDQMPENKIQSGAHQEDGLTLHLTGVPKVLGRVKGTWCPQALVVSFKLETDPDILFEKASGAIKKYGVDAVVANVLESRYRKLWIVRGAESVETDRDYTTRLITKPESEDIEGVLVKALQELHTHHIQRASQYKRMMREAKLRNAYQSDCFVDLMREYGRRATDAASPGPVSNTLHCDAENSAEGRQIGPGSSSIESSLSSSLHVAEAVNQKNEAMT
;
A
#
# COMPACT_ATOMS: atom_id res chain seq x y z
N MET A 1 -19.19 -2.14 -8.36
CA MET A 1 -18.87 -0.99 -7.48
C MET A 1 -17.97 -1.46 -6.36
N ALA A 2 -17.13 -0.58 -5.82
CA ALA A 2 -16.14 -0.92 -4.78
C ALA A 2 -16.72 -1.37 -3.42
N ASP A 3 -18.03 -1.20 -3.18
CA ASP A 3 -18.71 -1.69 -1.97
C ASP A 3 -19.73 -2.82 -2.27
N SER A 4 -19.61 -3.50 -3.41
CA SER A 4 -20.58 -4.53 -3.74
C SER A 4 -20.38 -5.81 -2.92
N PRO A 5 -21.45 -6.56 -2.58
CA PRO A 5 -21.35 -7.88 -1.96
C PRO A 5 -20.43 -8.82 -2.75
N ARG A 6 -20.46 -8.72 -4.08
CA ARG A 6 -19.57 -9.45 -5.00
C ARG A 6 -18.09 -9.23 -4.73
N PHE A 7 -17.68 -8.02 -4.33
CA PHE A 7 -16.27 -7.75 -4.03
C PHE A 7 -15.86 -8.34 -2.68
N SER A 8 -16.69 -8.18 -1.64
CA SER A 8 -16.43 -8.84 -0.36
C SER A 8 -16.36 -10.36 -0.50
N GLU A 9 -17.24 -10.96 -1.28
CA GLU A 9 -17.20 -12.39 -1.60
C GLU A 9 -15.90 -12.79 -2.31
N PHE A 10 -15.48 -12.00 -3.31
CA PHE A 10 -14.23 -12.21 -4.04
C PHE A 10 -13.01 -12.22 -3.10
N VAL A 11 -12.94 -11.27 -2.16
CA VAL A 11 -11.86 -11.20 -1.16
C VAL A 11 -11.94 -12.36 -0.17
N SER A 12 -13.14 -12.76 0.26
CA SER A 12 -13.33 -13.92 1.15
C SER A 12 -12.82 -15.22 0.54
N ARG A 13 -12.96 -15.42 -0.78
CA ARG A 13 -12.37 -16.59 -1.47
C ARG A 13 -10.86 -16.60 -1.38
N VAL A 14 -10.20 -15.44 -1.48
CA VAL A 14 -8.75 -15.34 -1.28
C VAL A 14 -8.38 -15.63 0.16
N ALA A 15 -9.13 -15.10 1.13
CA ALA A 15 -8.87 -15.34 2.54
C ALA A 15 -8.95 -16.83 2.91
N ALA A 16 -9.87 -17.58 2.28
CA ALA A 16 -10.07 -19.01 2.48
C ALA A 16 -8.97 -19.90 1.89
N ASP A 17 -8.22 -19.44 0.89
CA ASP A 17 -7.11 -20.19 0.28
C ASP A 17 -5.77 -19.62 0.78
N PRO A 18 -5.01 -20.32 1.66
CA PRO A 18 -3.73 -19.84 2.18
C PRO A 18 -2.67 -19.56 1.11
N GLU A 19 -2.76 -20.24 -0.03
CA GLU A 19 -1.78 -20.17 -1.12
C GLU A 19 -2.09 -19.03 -2.09
N ALA A 20 -3.29 -18.47 -2.03
CA ALA A 20 -3.72 -17.38 -2.88
C ALA A 20 -3.16 -16.02 -2.46
N ARG A 21 -3.05 -15.10 -3.42
CA ARG A 21 -2.70 -13.70 -3.20
C ARG A 21 -3.71 -12.82 -3.93
N LEU A 22 -3.86 -11.58 -3.49
CA LEU A 22 -4.71 -10.61 -4.19
C LEU A 22 -3.86 -9.44 -4.66
N VAL A 23 -4.11 -9.01 -5.90
CA VAL A 23 -3.52 -7.78 -6.44
C VAL A 23 -4.62 -6.86 -6.93
N VAL A 24 -4.58 -5.61 -6.49
CA VAL A 24 -5.41 -4.52 -7.01
C VAL A 24 -4.58 -3.76 -8.02
N ILE A 25 -5.04 -3.67 -9.27
CA ILE A 25 -4.37 -2.93 -10.33
C ILE A 25 -5.26 -1.76 -10.70
N SER A 26 -4.81 -0.53 -10.44
CA SER A 26 -5.54 0.65 -10.93
C SER A 26 -5.13 0.99 -12.35
N SER A 27 -6.08 1.24 -13.27
CA SER A 27 -5.80 1.47 -14.70
C SER A 27 -6.65 2.57 -15.32
N GLY A 28 -6.09 3.30 -16.28
CA GLY A 28 -6.78 4.40 -16.97
C GLY A 28 -6.61 5.76 -16.29
N GLY A 29 -7.11 6.79 -16.96
CA GLY A 29 -7.08 8.18 -16.49
C GLY A 29 -8.28 8.56 -15.63
N THR A 30 -8.12 9.53 -14.73
CA THR A 30 -9.26 10.17 -14.05
C THR A 30 -9.69 11.45 -14.76
N THR A 31 -10.96 11.80 -14.63
CA THR A 31 -11.49 13.08 -15.09
C THR A 31 -11.78 14.04 -13.94
N VAL A 32 -11.76 15.34 -14.25
CA VAL A 32 -12.16 16.41 -13.35
C VAL A 32 -13.27 17.20 -14.03
N ALA A 33 -14.48 17.13 -13.50
CA ALA A 33 -15.58 17.94 -13.99
C ALA A 33 -15.32 19.44 -13.71
N LEU A 34 -15.62 20.28 -14.71
CA LEU A 34 -15.54 21.74 -14.55
C LEU A 34 -16.88 22.33 -14.10
N GLU A 35 -18.00 21.64 -14.37
CA GLU A 35 -19.36 22.04 -13.99
C GLU A 35 -20.11 20.87 -13.32
N ARG A 36 -21.07 21.17 -12.43
CA ARG A 36 -21.88 20.13 -11.75
C ARG A 36 -22.75 19.35 -12.73
N ARG A 37 -23.42 20.08 -13.63
CA ARG A 37 -24.01 19.50 -14.85
C ARG A 37 -22.93 19.46 -15.91
N THR A 38 -22.07 18.45 -15.77
CA THR A 38 -20.81 18.37 -16.50
C THR A 38 -21.03 18.35 -18.00
N VAL A 39 -20.51 19.37 -18.69
CA VAL A 39 -20.38 19.41 -20.15
C VAL A 39 -18.92 19.33 -20.54
N ARG A 40 -18.03 19.90 -19.71
CA ARG A 40 -16.59 19.91 -19.92
C ARG A 40 -15.87 19.29 -18.73
N PHE A 41 -14.76 18.64 -19.02
CA PHE A 41 -13.90 18.03 -18.01
C PHE A 41 -12.43 18.10 -18.44
N LEU A 42 -11.53 18.10 -17.46
CA LEU A 42 -10.11 17.83 -17.67
C LEU A 42 -9.90 16.32 -17.63
N ASP A 43 -9.02 15.81 -18.48
CA ASP A 43 -8.74 14.39 -18.58
C ASP A 43 -7.23 14.13 -18.45
N ASN A 44 -6.87 13.18 -17.58
CA ASN A 44 -5.52 12.68 -17.50
C ASN A 44 -5.34 11.54 -18.50
N PHE A 45 -4.57 11.78 -19.55
CA PHE A 45 -4.36 10.78 -20.60
C PHE A 45 -3.76 9.48 -20.07
N SER A 46 -4.49 8.38 -20.22
CA SER A 46 -3.99 7.03 -20.04
C SER A 46 -4.93 6.04 -20.73
N THR A 47 -4.42 5.33 -21.74
CA THR A 47 -5.17 4.28 -22.44
C THR A 47 -5.44 3.05 -21.57
N GLY A 48 -4.70 2.88 -20.47
CA GLY A 48 -4.83 1.72 -19.58
C GLY A 48 -4.08 0.45 -20.07
N ASN A 49 -3.32 0.53 -21.17
CA ASN A 49 -2.61 -0.63 -21.75
C ASN A 49 -1.74 -1.36 -20.72
N ARG A 50 -0.95 -0.61 -19.94
CA ARG A 50 -0.09 -1.20 -18.92
C ARG A 50 -0.86 -1.92 -17.82
N GLY A 51 -1.94 -1.31 -17.34
CA GLY A 51 -2.78 -1.92 -16.31
C GLY A 51 -3.44 -3.20 -16.81
N ALA A 52 -3.96 -3.19 -18.04
CA ALA A 52 -4.56 -4.36 -18.67
C ALA A 52 -3.53 -5.47 -18.93
N GLY A 53 -2.36 -5.16 -19.49
CA GLY A 53 -1.30 -6.13 -19.72
C GLY A 53 -0.74 -6.75 -18.43
N MET A 54 -0.63 -5.97 -17.35
CA MET A 54 -0.30 -6.53 -16.03
C MET A 54 -1.39 -7.48 -15.51
N ALA A 55 -2.67 -7.10 -15.64
CA ALA A 55 -3.77 -7.96 -15.20
C ALA A 55 -3.79 -9.30 -15.94
N GLU A 56 -3.59 -9.29 -17.26
CA GLU A 56 -3.45 -10.49 -18.08
C GLU A 56 -2.27 -11.36 -17.59
N SER A 57 -1.10 -10.74 -17.44
CA SER A 57 0.11 -11.44 -17.03
C SER A 57 -0.06 -12.12 -15.66
N PHE A 58 -0.69 -11.47 -14.68
CA PHE A 58 -0.99 -12.09 -13.38
C PHE A 58 -1.95 -13.27 -13.49
N ILE A 59 -2.96 -13.19 -14.37
CA ILE A 59 -3.95 -14.27 -14.54
C ILE A 59 -3.32 -15.47 -15.26
N MET A 60 -2.59 -15.23 -16.35
CA MET A 60 -1.95 -16.30 -17.12
C MET A 60 -0.88 -17.03 -16.31
N MET A 61 -0.17 -16.32 -15.41
CA MET A 61 0.77 -16.97 -14.50
C MET A 61 0.11 -18.00 -13.59
N ASN A 62 -1.20 -17.95 -13.33
CA ASN A 62 -1.88 -18.95 -12.51
C ASN A 62 -1.89 -20.35 -13.14
N GLU A 63 -1.60 -20.47 -14.45
CA GLU A 63 -1.49 -21.74 -15.15
C GLU A 63 -0.16 -22.45 -14.84
N GLU A 64 0.87 -21.71 -14.43
CA GLU A 64 2.17 -22.25 -14.05
C GLU A 64 2.08 -23.01 -12.72
N PRO A 65 2.35 -24.33 -12.68
CA PRO A 65 2.19 -25.14 -11.46
C PRO A 65 3.02 -24.68 -10.26
N SER A 66 4.15 -24.01 -10.54
CA SER A 66 5.07 -23.50 -9.52
C SER A 66 4.69 -22.10 -8.99
N SER A 67 3.73 -21.43 -9.62
CA SER A 67 3.35 -20.07 -9.26
C SER A 67 2.30 -20.05 -8.14
N ARG A 68 2.27 -18.94 -7.41
CA ARG A 68 1.20 -18.67 -6.45
C ARG A 68 0.03 -18.04 -7.19
N ARG A 69 -1.19 -18.48 -6.86
CA ARG A 69 -2.41 -17.99 -7.50
C ARG A 69 -2.68 -16.54 -7.14
N TYR A 70 -2.82 -15.68 -8.15
CA TYR A 70 -3.27 -14.30 -7.98
C TYR A 70 -4.74 -14.15 -8.35
N TYR A 71 -5.46 -13.48 -7.47
CA TYR A 71 -6.76 -12.89 -7.73
C TYR A 71 -6.55 -11.42 -8.07
N VAL A 72 -7.03 -10.99 -9.22
CA VAL A 72 -6.83 -9.65 -9.76
C VAL A 72 -8.11 -8.83 -9.60
N VAL A 73 -8.01 -7.73 -8.86
CA VAL A 73 -9.01 -6.67 -8.86
C VAL A 73 -8.55 -5.62 -9.87
N TYR A 74 -9.16 -5.60 -11.05
CA TYR A 74 -8.91 -4.61 -12.08
C TYR A 74 -9.75 -3.36 -11.80
N PHE A 75 -9.15 -2.39 -11.11
CA PHE A 75 -9.77 -1.14 -10.73
C PHE A 75 -9.56 -0.11 -11.84
N HIS A 76 -10.52 0.09 -12.75
CA HIS A 76 -10.27 0.80 -14.00
C HIS A 76 -11.23 1.96 -14.27
N ARG A 77 -10.81 2.88 -15.13
CA ARG A 77 -11.67 3.95 -15.63
C ARG A 77 -12.84 3.36 -16.42
N LYS A 78 -14.05 3.81 -16.10
CA LYS A 78 -15.29 3.50 -16.79
C LYS A 78 -15.29 4.14 -18.19
N GLY A 79 -15.76 3.38 -19.18
CA GLY A 79 -15.89 3.83 -20.57
C GLY A 79 -14.78 3.31 -21.49
N GLY A 80 -14.95 3.49 -22.79
CA GLY A 80 -14.13 2.85 -23.83
C GLY A 80 -12.71 3.38 -23.98
N SER A 81 -12.32 4.45 -23.27
CA SER A 81 -10.96 5.01 -23.36
C SER A 81 -9.93 4.23 -22.55
N CYS A 82 -10.37 3.38 -21.62
CA CYS A 82 -9.50 2.47 -20.88
C CYS A 82 -9.66 1.07 -21.45
N VAL A 83 -8.56 0.50 -21.93
CA VAL A 83 -8.59 -0.86 -22.45
C VAL A 83 -8.87 -1.88 -21.34
N MET A 84 -9.48 -2.99 -21.74
CA MET A 84 -9.80 -4.10 -20.86
C MET A 84 -8.80 -5.25 -21.06
N PRO A 85 -8.45 -5.99 -19.99
CA PRO A 85 -7.64 -7.19 -20.08
C PRO A 85 -8.22 -8.17 -21.11
N PHE A 86 -7.34 -8.77 -21.92
CA PHE A 86 -7.60 -9.69 -23.04
C PHE A 86 -8.33 -9.06 -24.24
N VAL A 87 -9.12 -8.00 -24.03
CA VAL A 87 -9.81 -7.27 -25.10
C VAL A 87 -8.86 -6.33 -25.86
N ARG A 88 -7.80 -5.85 -25.21
CA ARG A 88 -6.82 -4.91 -25.81
C ARG A 88 -6.07 -5.46 -27.03
N HIS A 89 -6.14 -6.77 -27.27
CA HIS A 89 -5.53 -7.45 -28.42
C HIS A 89 -6.47 -7.54 -29.61
N LEU A 90 -7.76 -7.24 -29.42
CA LEU A 90 -8.70 -7.23 -30.52
C LEU A 90 -8.39 -6.04 -31.44
N PRO A 91 -8.42 -6.24 -32.77
CA PRO A 91 -8.27 -5.15 -33.71
C PRO A 91 -9.35 -4.09 -33.45
N ASP A 92 -9.01 -2.83 -33.66
CA ASP A 92 -9.98 -1.76 -33.50
C ASP A 92 -11.06 -1.81 -34.59
N ALA A 93 -12.11 -1.00 -34.47
CA ALA A 93 -13.23 -1.03 -35.41
C ALA A 93 -12.79 -0.71 -36.86
N THR A 94 -11.73 0.09 -37.03
CA THR A 94 -11.20 0.46 -38.35
C THR A 94 -10.43 -0.70 -38.95
N GLU A 95 -9.55 -1.34 -38.18
CA GLU A 95 -8.83 -2.55 -38.58
C GLU A 95 -9.80 -3.70 -38.89
N GLN A 96 -10.83 -3.89 -38.05
CA GLN A 96 -11.90 -4.86 -38.31
C GLN A 96 -12.60 -4.58 -39.64
N LEU A 97 -12.93 -3.31 -39.92
CA LEU A 97 -13.59 -2.93 -41.16
C LEU A 97 -12.68 -3.13 -42.38
N GLU A 98 -11.38 -2.85 -42.24
CA GLU A 98 -10.39 -3.11 -43.29
C GLU A 98 -10.20 -4.61 -43.55
N LEU A 99 -10.13 -5.43 -42.50
CA LEU A 99 -10.01 -6.88 -42.60
C LEU A 99 -11.26 -7.49 -43.28
N LEU A 100 -12.45 -7.03 -42.89
CA LEU A 100 -13.71 -7.43 -43.53
C LEU A 100 -13.77 -6.98 -45.01
N SER A 101 -13.26 -5.78 -45.31
CA SER A 101 -13.23 -5.24 -46.68
C SER A 101 -12.26 -5.99 -47.60
N LYS A 102 -11.19 -6.57 -47.04
CA LYS A 102 -10.19 -7.36 -47.78
C LYS A 102 -10.65 -8.80 -48.06
N GLY A 103 -11.83 -9.20 -47.59
CA GLY A 103 -12.38 -10.54 -47.81
C GLY A 103 -11.57 -11.66 -47.14
N ASP A 104 -10.69 -11.31 -46.19
CA ASP A 104 -9.80 -12.26 -45.55
C ASP A 104 -10.59 -13.05 -44.49
N GLN A 105 -10.94 -14.30 -44.83
CA GLN A 105 -11.60 -15.24 -43.91
C GLN A 105 -10.61 -15.86 -42.91
N GLY A 106 -9.31 -15.63 -43.09
CA GLY A 106 -8.24 -16.16 -42.25
C GLY A 106 -7.81 -15.14 -41.20
N MET A 107 -8.70 -14.74 -40.30
CA MET A 107 -8.32 -13.84 -39.21
C MET A 107 -7.34 -14.56 -38.28
N GLN A 108 -6.03 -14.37 -38.50
CA GLN A 108 -4.99 -14.82 -37.58
C GLN A 108 -5.03 -13.89 -36.37
N PHE A 109 -5.82 -14.31 -35.39
CA PHE A 109 -5.81 -13.66 -34.08
C PHE A 109 -4.41 -13.76 -33.48
N ASP A 110 -4.01 -12.69 -32.80
CA ASP A 110 -2.81 -12.68 -31.96
C ASP A 110 -2.77 -13.97 -31.11
N PRO A 111 -1.64 -14.70 -31.05
CA PRO A 111 -1.48 -15.87 -30.19
C PRO A 111 -2.01 -15.66 -28.76
N TYR A 112 -1.97 -14.42 -28.26
CA TYR A 112 -2.50 -14.04 -26.95
C TYR A 112 -4.02 -14.16 -26.82
N ILE A 113 -4.77 -13.95 -27.92
CA ILE A 113 -6.22 -14.17 -27.97
C ILE A 113 -6.53 -15.66 -27.94
N GLN A 114 -5.69 -16.47 -28.60
CA GLN A 114 -5.82 -17.93 -28.59
C GLN A 114 -5.47 -18.53 -27.23
N ALA A 115 -4.50 -17.94 -26.52
CA ALA A 115 -4.11 -18.29 -25.16
C ALA A 115 -5.05 -17.67 -24.09
N ARG A 116 -6.18 -17.07 -24.48
CA ARG A 116 -7.10 -16.44 -23.54
C ARG A 116 -7.67 -17.48 -22.57
N PRO A 117 -7.63 -17.22 -21.24
CA PRO A 117 -8.23 -18.11 -20.26
C PRO A 117 -9.73 -18.28 -20.46
N SER A 118 -10.27 -19.44 -20.06
CA SER A 118 -11.70 -19.70 -20.13
C SER A 118 -12.52 -18.71 -19.29
N SER A 119 -13.81 -18.56 -19.63
CA SER A 119 -14.73 -17.68 -18.88
C SER A 119 -14.79 -18.04 -17.39
N ASP A 120 -14.64 -19.32 -17.05
CA ASP A 120 -14.62 -19.80 -15.66
C ASP A 120 -13.36 -19.34 -14.92
N VAL A 121 -12.20 -19.37 -15.58
CA VAL A 121 -10.95 -18.84 -15.01
C VAL A 121 -11.07 -17.34 -14.78
N LEU A 122 -11.56 -16.60 -15.78
CA LEU A 122 -11.72 -15.15 -15.68
C LEU A 122 -12.73 -14.76 -14.59
N SER A 123 -13.90 -15.40 -14.53
CA SER A 123 -14.90 -15.10 -13.51
C SER A 123 -14.45 -15.44 -12.09
N ARG A 124 -13.54 -16.41 -11.95
CA ARG A 124 -12.96 -16.81 -10.67
C ARG A 124 -11.87 -15.85 -10.20
N TYR A 125 -10.93 -15.48 -11.08
CA TYR A 125 -9.69 -14.78 -10.72
C TYR A 125 -9.66 -13.30 -11.11
N LEU A 126 -10.60 -12.78 -11.90
CA LEU A 126 -10.67 -11.38 -12.30
C LEU A 126 -11.96 -10.71 -11.81
N LEU A 127 -11.82 -9.62 -11.07
CA LEU A 127 -12.92 -8.74 -10.67
C LEU A 127 -12.69 -7.33 -11.19
N CYS A 128 -13.57 -6.84 -12.05
CA CYS A 128 -13.54 -5.45 -12.52
C CYS A 128 -14.29 -4.53 -11.55
N VAL A 129 -13.64 -3.43 -11.17
CA VAL A 129 -14.20 -2.35 -10.35
C VAL A 129 -13.97 -1.03 -11.07
N GLU A 130 -15.02 -0.23 -11.23
CA GLU A 130 -14.97 0.99 -12.05
C GLU A 130 -14.76 2.27 -11.22
N PHE A 131 -14.06 3.24 -11.80
CA PHE A 131 -14.03 4.65 -11.38
C PHE A 131 -14.17 5.59 -12.58
N LEU A 132 -14.38 6.89 -12.36
CA LEU A 132 -14.41 7.90 -13.42
C LEU A 132 -13.64 9.17 -13.03
N SER A 133 -13.94 9.75 -11.87
CA SER A 133 -13.47 11.08 -11.47
C SER A 133 -12.73 11.11 -10.13
N VAL A 134 -12.21 12.26 -9.72
CA VAL A 134 -11.53 12.49 -8.42
C VAL A 134 -12.22 13.52 -7.51
N THR A 135 -13.41 14.00 -7.89
CA THR A 135 -14.03 15.20 -7.33
C THR A 135 -14.82 15.00 -6.03
N GLU A 136 -15.16 13.77 -5.62
CA GLU A 136 -16.32 13.60 -4.73
C GLU A 136 -16.01 13.43 -3.23
N ARG A 137 -14.86 12.86 -2.85
CA ARG A 137 -14.66 12.39 -1.45
C ARG A 137 -14.37 13.48 -0.43
N PHE A 138 -13.66 14.56 -0.78
CA PHE A 138 -13.26 15.55 0.22
C PHE A 138 -14.42 16.34 0.81
N PHE A 139 -15.55 16.36 0.10
CA PHE A 139 -16.77 17.02 0.57
C PHE A 139 -17.55 16.18 1.58
N ARG A 140 -17.34 14.87 1.70
CA ARG A 140 -18.04 14.10 2.73
C ARG A 140 -17.60 14.47 4.14
N LEU A 141 -16.35 14.90 4.36
CA LEU A 141 -15.88 15.29 5.69
C LEU A 141 -16.22 16.76 6.01
N ALA A 142 -16.02 17.67 5.05
CA ALA A 142 -16.39 19.07 5.21
C ALA A 142 -17.90 19.28 5.31
N ALA A 143 -18.69 18.60 4.46
CA ALA A 143 -20.15 18.63 4.54
C ALA A 143 -20.69 17.80 5.71
N TRP A 144 -20.00 16.76 6.20
CA TRP A 144 -20.42 16.09 7.45
C TRP A 144 -20.32 17.02 8.66
N ILE A 145 -19.26 17.83 8.75
CA ILE A 145 -19.12 18.82 9.82
C ILE A 145 -20.26 19.86 9.73
N SER A 146 -20.68 20.24 8.52
CA SER A 146 -21.81 21.16 8.31
C SER A 146 -23.19 20.50 8.53
N VAL A 147 -23.35 19.21 8.20
CA VAL A 147 -24.61 18.46 8.30
C VAL A 147 -24.87 17.93 9.72
N TRP A 148 -23.84 17.83 10.58
CA TRP A 148 -24.07 17.52 11.99
C TRP A 148 -24.93 18.59 12.71
N PHE A 149 -25.01 19.80 12.13
CA PHE A 149 -25.93 20.86 12.57
C PHE A 149 -27.24 20.95 11.75
N ALA A 150 -27.40 20.19 10.67
CA ALA A 150 -28.59 20.25 9.81
C ALA A 150 -29.15 18.84 9.53
N ARG A 151 -30.19 18.47 10.28
CA ARG A 151 -30.99 17.25 10.07
C ARG A 151 -31.64 17.24 8.67
N SER A 152 -31.15 16.39 7.77
CA SER A 152 -31.93 15.41 6.97
C SER A 152 -31.12 14.88 5.78
N PRO A 153 -31.27 13.59 5.40
CA PRO A 153 -30.70 13.07 4.16
C PRO A 153 -31.45 13.67 2.98
N VAL A 154 -30.75 14.31 2.05
CA VAL A 154 -31.34 14.76 0.78
C VAL A 154 -31.44 13.54 -0.15
N ASP A 155 -32.61 12.92 -0.18
CA ASP A 155 -33.00 11.99 -1.24
C ASP A 155 -33.16 12.78 -2.55
N GLY A 156 -32.44 12.37 -3.60
CA GLY A 156 -32.45 13.06 -4.91
C GLY A 156 -31.08 13.31 -5.54
N CYS A 157 -30.00 12.71 -5.04
CA CYS A 157 -28.68 12.84 -5.66
C CYS A 157 -28.67 12.19 -7.06
N PRO A 158 -28.37 12.94 -8.15
CA PRO A 158 -28.30 12.39 -9.49
C PRO A 158 -27.29 11.24 -9.56
N SER A 159 -27.53 10.28 -10.46
CA SER A 159 -26.75 9.06 -10.68
C SER A 159 -25.24 9.30 -10.51
N ARG A 160 -24.73 8.94 -9.34
CA ARG A 160 -23.41 9.28 -8.83
C ARG A 160 -22.32 8.55 -9.62
N SER A 161 -21.42 9.28 -10.26
CA SER A 161 -20.28 8.66 -10.96
C SER A 161 -19.25 8.15 -9.94
N PRO A 162 -18.66 6.97 -10.13
CA PRO A 162 -17.74 6.41 -9.14
C PRO A 162 -16.44 7.21 -9.06
N ASP A 163 -16.12 7.71 -7.86
CA ASP A 163 -14.90 8.47 -7.56
C ASP A 163 -13.69 7.54 -7.28
N TYR A 164 -12.54 7.85 -7.85
CA TYR A 164 -11.30 7.08 -7.73
C TYR A 164 -10.80 7.02 -6.28
N LEU A 165 -10.68 8.17 -5.61
CA LEU A 165 -10.11 8.24 -4.25
C LEU A 165 -11.03 7.53 -3.25
N SER A 166 -12.34 7.68 -3.45
CA SER A 166 -13.35 7.03 -2.64
C SER A 166 -13.33 5.53 -2.79
N SER A 167 -13.31 5.06 -4.02
CA SER A 167 -13.27 3.64 -4.34
C SER A 167 -11.95 3.02 -3.88
N LEU A 168 -10.82 3.72 -4.03
CA LEU A 168 -9.51 3.24 -3.58
C LEU A 168 -9.47 3.01 -2.06
N GLU A 169 -9.99 3.94 -1.26
CA GLU A 169 -10.04 3.73 0.19
C GLU A 169 -10.92 2.53 0.57
N LYS A 170 -12.07 2.38 -0.08
CA LYS A 170 -12.99 1.25 0.15
C LYS A 170 -12.33 -0.07 -0.20
N ILE A 171 -11.71 -0.14 -1.39
CA ILE A 171 -10.91 -1.27 -1.86
C ILE A 171 -9.81 -1.60 -0.84
N ALA A 172 -9.02 -0.61 -0.44
CA ALA A 172 -7.92 -0.80 0.52
C ALA A 172 -8.43 -1.37 1.85
N LYS A 173 -9.55 -0.86 2.38
CA LYS A 173 -10.15 -1.32 3.64
C LYS A 173 -10.75 -2.72 3.55
N ILE A 174 -11.38 -3.08 2.43
CA ILE A 174 -11.92 -4.42 2.22
C ILE A 174 -10.79 -5.45 2.06
N VAL A 175 -9.70 -5.05 1.40
CA VAL A 175 -8.51 -5.91 1.17
C VAL A 175 -7.62 -6.03 2.41
N TYR A 176 -7.66 -5.07 3.33
CA TYR A 176 -6.85 -5.00 4.56
C TYR A 176 -6.70 -6.33 5.33
N PRO A 177 -7.76 -7.14 5.54
CA PRO A 177 -7.64 -8.40 6.28
C PRO A 177 -6.67 -9.42 5.66
N LEU A 178 -6.37 -9.33 4.36
CA LEU A 178 -5.40 -10.20 3.69
C LEU A 178 -3.94 -9.89 4.09
N GLY A 179 -3.69 -8.71 4.69
CA GLY A 179 -2.38 -8.31 5.19
C GLY A 179 -1.30 -8.35 4.10
N PRO A 180 -0.12 -8.97 4.36
CA PRO A 180 0.97 -9.04 3.40
C PRO A 180 0.68 -9.79 2.10
N ARG A 181 -0.42 -10.58 2.05
CA ARG A 181 -0.83 -11.32 0.84
C ARG A 181 -1.56 -10.45 -0.19
N ALA A 182 -1.82 -9.19 0.16
CA ALA A 182 -2.40 -8.19 -0.73
C ALA A 182 -1.31 -7.27 -1.30
N ALA A 183 -1.44 -6.96 -2.58
CA ALA A 183 -0.67 -5.94 -3.27
C ALA A 183 -1.60 -4.90 -3.94
N LEU A 184 -1.25 -3.62 -3.84
CA LEU A 184 -1.91 -2.52 -4.54
C LEU A 184 -0.91 -1.91 -5.52
N ILE A 185 -1.14 -2.14 -6.82
CA ILE A 185 -0.34 -1.64 -7.94
C ILE A 185 -1.12 -0.47 -8.58
N LEU A 186 -0.73 0.74 -8.23
CA LEU A 186 -1.47 1.96 -8.54
C LEU A 186 -0.95 2.62 -9.83
N ALA A 187 -1.36 2.06 -10.98
CA ALA A 187 -0.94 2.50 -12.32
C ALA A 187 -1.90 3.50 -13.01
N ALA A 188 -2.94 3.98 -12.33
CA ALA A 188 -3.89 4.92 -12.91
C ALA A 188 -3.27 6.33 -12.99
N ALA A 189 -3.61 7.07 -14.05
CA ALA A 189 -3.22 8.47 -14.18
C ALA A 189 -4.22 9.34 -13.42
N VAL A 190 -3.93 9.57 -12.14
CA VAL A 190 -4.76 10.36 -11.22
C VAL A 190 -4.47 11.84 -11.40
N SER A 191 -5.51 12.67 -11.49
CA SER A 191 -5.39 14.11 -11.60
C SER A 191 -4.71 14.71 -10.36
N ASP A 192 -3.75 15.61 -10.57
CA ASP A 192 -3.07 16.32 -9.49
C ASP A 192 -3.86 17.53 -8.98
N PHE A 193 -4.83 18.00 -9.77
CA PHE A 193 -5.66 19.16 -9.50
C PHE A 193 -7.13 18.85 -9.73
N TYR A 194 -8.04 19.55 -9.03
CA TYR A 194 -9.49 19.41 -9.17
C TYR A 194 -10.21 20.75 -8.92
N VAL A 195 -11.47 20.87 -9.33
CA VAL A 195 -12.33 22.00 -8.95
C VAL A 195 -13.15 21.60 -7.71
N PRO A 196 -13.09 22.36 -6.61
CA PRO A 196 -13.94 22.12 -5.44
C PRO A 196 -15.44 22.24 -5.76
N LEU A 197 -16.29 21.34 -5.24
CA LEU A 197 -17.74 21.31 -5.50
C LEU A 197 -18.48 22.61 -5.13
N ASP A 198 -17.99 23.33 -4.12
CA ASP A 198 -18.47 24.63 -3.67
C ASP A 198 -18.07 25.77 -4.62
N GLN A 199 -17.01 25.58 -5.40
CA GLN A 199 -16.51 26.51 -6.43
C GLN A 199 -16.99 26.13 -7.84
N MET A 200 -17.51 24.92 -8.03
CA MET A 200 -17.99 24.45 -9.33
C MET A 200 -19.30 25.16 -9.74
N PRO A 201 -19.35 25.78 -10.94
CA PRO A 201 -20.60 26.29 -11.48
C PRO A 201 -21.61 25.16 -11.70
N GLU A 202 -22.89 25.46 -11.47
CA GLU A 202 -23.98 24.49 -11.62
C GLU A 202 -24.20 24.09 -13.09
N ASN A 203 -24.17 25.07 -13.99
CA ASN A 203 -24.48 24.91 -15.42
C ASN A 203 -23.25 25.15 -16.31
N LYS A 204 -23.36 24.77 -17.59
CA LYS A 204 -22.35 24.98 -18.64
C LYS A 204 -21.76 26.40 -18.58
N ILE A 205 -20.43 26.50 -18.48
CA ILE A 205 -19.71 27.78 -18.56
C ILE A 205 -19.98 28.42 -19.93
N GLN A 206 -20.47 29.65 -19.95
CA GLN A 206 -20.87 30.35 -21.17
C GLN A 206 -19.68 31.10 -21.78
N SER A 207 -19.41 30.89 -23.07
CA SER A 207 -18.29 31.53 -23.77
C SER A 207 -18.45 33.04 -23.90
N GLY A 208 -19.69 33.54 -23.99
CA GLY A 208 -19.97 34.97 -24.14
C GLY A 208 -19.69 35.84 -22.92
N ALA A 209 -19.50 35.24 -21.73
CA ALA A 209 -19.21 35.96 -20.49
C ALA A 209 -17.71 36.31 -20.30
N HIS A 210 -16.85 35.80 -21.19
CA HIS A 210 -15.40 35.95 -21.14
C HIS A 210 -14.94 36.72 -22.39
N GLN A 211 -15.20 38.02 -22.43
CA GLN A 211 -14.75 38.89 -23.51
C GLN A 211 -13.28 39.31 -23.31
N GLU A 212 -12.53 39.26 -24.41
CA GLU A 212 -11.10 39.58 -24.64
C GLU A 212 -10.03 38.73 -23.92
N ASP A 213 -10.19 38.33 -22.65
CA ASP A 213 -9.09 37.67 -21.88
C ASP A 213 -9.14 36.12 -21.84
N GLY A 214 -10.17 35.51 -22.43
CA GLY A 214 -10.34 34.04 -22.44
C GLY A 214 -10.84 33.44 -21.11
N LEU A 215 -10.76 32.11 -20.96
CA LEU A 215 -11.27 31.38 -19.79
C LEU A 215 -10.15 31.07 -18.80
N THR A 216 -10.25 31.60 -17.58
CA THR A 216 -9.37 31.24 -16.45
C THR A 216 -10.01 30.15 -15.60
N LEU A 217 -9.26 29.09 -15.30
CA LEU A 217 -9.68 27.99 -14.42
C LEU A 217 -8.86 28.01 -13.13
N HIS A 218 -9.55 28.11 -11.99
CA HIS A 218 -8.93 27.96 -10.68
C HIS A 218 -9.05 26.50 -10.22
N LEU A 219 -7.91 25.86 -10.02
CA LEU A 219 -7.83 24.46 -9.61
C LEU A 219 -7.11 24.31 -8.27
N THR A 220 -7.59 23.37 -7.45
CA THR A 220 -7.02 23.05 -6.14
C THR A 220 -6.25 21.73 -6.23
N GLY A 221 -5.16 21.59 -5.48
CA GLY A 221 -4.37 20.35 -5.45
C GLY A 221 -5.16 19.18 -4.88
N VAL A 222 -5.17 18.04 -5.57
CA VAL A 222 -5.78 16.80 -5.08
C VAL A 222 -4.99 16.29 -3.87
N PRO A 223 -5.65 15.99 -2.74
CA PRO A 223 -4.95 15.51 -1.57
C PRO A 223 -4.25 14.18 -1.81
N LYS A 224 -3.03 14.06 -1.29
CA LYS A 224 -2.17 12.90 -1.57
C LYS A 224 -2.57 11.72 -0.67
N VAL A 225 -3.37 10.81 -1.23
CA VAL A 225 -3.93 9.65 -0.48
C VAL A 225 -2.99 8.45 -0.37
N LEU A 226 -1.89 8.41 -1.14
CA LEU A 226 -0.95 7.27 -1.11
C LEU A 226 -0.42 6.98 0.31
N GLY A 227 -0.08 8.04 1.06
CA GLY A 227 0.33 7.88 2.46
C GLY A 227 -0.77 7.34 3.38
N ARG A 228 -2.05 7.58 3.06
CA ARG A 228 -3.19 7.01 3.81
C ARG A 228 -3.35 5.52 3.56
N VAL A 229 -3.01 5.03 2.35
CA VAL A 229 -3.00 3.60 2.03
C VAL A 229 -2.02 2.87 2.94
N LYS A 230 -0.75 3.29 2.95
CA LYS A 230 0.30 2.67 3.77
C LYS A 230 0.21 2.99 5.27
N GLY A 231 -0.37 4.12 5.64
CA GLY A 231 -0.50 4.51 7.06
C GLY A 231 -1.72 3.91 7.75
N THR A 232 -2.89 3.99 7.12
CA THR A 232 -4.17 3.78 7.82
C THR A 232 -5.14 2.80 7.15
N TRP A 233 -5.16 2.70 5.82
CA TRP A 233 -6.19 1.92 5.13
C TRP A 233 -5.78 0.47 4.91
N CYS A 234 -4.53 0.24 4.49
CA CYS A 234 -4.00 -1.10 4.20
C CYS A 234 -2.48 -1.19 4.47
N PRO A 235 -2.01 -0.97 5.71
CA PRO A 235 -0.58 -0.80 6.03
C PRO A 235 0.30 -2.02 5.76
N GLN A 236 -0.27 -3.22 5.87
CA GLN A 236 0.48 -4.47 5.71
C GLN A 236 0.59 -4.91 4.24
N ALA A 237 -0.22 -4.38 3.34
CA ALA A 237 -0.13 -4.71 1.92
C ALA A 237 1.15 -4.14 1.29
N LEU A 238 1.60 -4.79 0.22
CA LEU A 238 2.58 -4.22 -0.69
C LEU A 238 1.90 -3.09 -1.47
N VAL A 239 2.47 -1.89 -1.52
CA VAL A 239 1.98 -0.77 -2.32
C VAL A 239 3.05 -0.35 -3.30
N VAL A 240 2.73 -0.46 -4.58
CA VAL A 240 3.57 -0.05 -5.70
C VAL A 240 2.87 1.08 -6.42
N SER A 241 3.53 2.23 -6.53
CA SER A 241 3.00 3.37 -7.29
C SER A 241 3.70 3.53 -8.62
N PHE A 242 3.12 4.31 -9.53
CA PHE A 242 3.72 4.63 -10.82
C PHE A 242 4.18 6.08 -10.88
N LYS A 243 5.28 6.30 -11.60
CA LYS A 243 5.81 7.63 -11.90
C LYS A 243 6.17 7.70 -13.38
N LEU A 244 5.46 8.57 -14.09
CA LEU A 244 5.70 8.90 -15.49
C LEU A 244 6.33 10.29 -15.54
N GLU A 245 7.50 10.40 -16.15
CA GLU A 245 8.17 11.68 -16.38
C GLU A 245 8.51 11.83 -17.86
N THR A 246 8.68 13.07 -18.32
CA THR A 246 9.21 13.38 -19.66
C THR A 246 10.71 13.60 -19.62
N ASP A 247 11.22 14.09 -18.50
CA ASP A 247 12.64 14.34 -18.25
C ASP A 247 13.26 13.16 -17.49
N PRO A 248 14.26 12.45 -18.05
CA PRO A 248 14.93 11.34 -17.39
C PRO A 248 15.74 11.75 -16.17
N ASP A 249 16.24 12.99 -16.10
CA ASP A 249 17.19 13.42 -15.07
C ASP A 249 16.50 13.53 -13.69
N ILE A 250 15.21 13.89 -13.69
CA ILE A 250 14.40 14.03 -12.47
C ILE A 250 13.66 12.73 -12.08
N LEU A 251 13.71 11.69 -12.92
CA LEU A 251 12.87 10.49 -12.76
C LEU A 251 13.15 9.77 -11.43
N PHE A 252 14.43 9.51 -11.14
CA PHE A 252 14.80 8.76 -9.94
C PHE A 252 14.66 9.58 -8.66
N GLU A 253 14.93 10.88 -8.73
CA GLU A 253 14.72 11.79 -7.60
C GLU A 253 13.23 11.83 -7.22
N LYS A 254 12.34 12.01 -8.19
CA LYS A 254 10.89 12.02 -7.96
C LYS A 254 10.37 10.66 -7.49
N ALA A 255 10.92 9.55 -8.00
CA ALA A 255 10.57 8.21 -7.55
C ALA A 255 10.99 7.98 -6.09
N SER A 256 12.25 8.27 -5.74
CA SER A 256 12.76 8.17 -4.37
C SER A 256 12.02 9.10 -3.41
N GLY A 257 11.71 10.33 -3.86
CA GLY A 257 10.90 11.29 -3.11
C GLY A 257 9.50 10.77 -2.81
N ALA A 258 8.86 10.05 -3.75
CA ALA A 258 7.56 9.43 -3.51
C ALA A 258 7.62 8.30 -2.46
N ILE A 259 8.69 7.49 -2.46
CA ILE A 259 8.94 6.46 -1.44
C ILE A 259 9.06 7.12 -0.07
N LYS A 260 9.93 8.12 0.09
CA LYS A 260 10.13 8.83 1.36
C LYS A 260 8.87 9.53 1.84
N LYS A 261 8.14 10.18 0.93
CA LYS A 261 6.96 11.00 1.27
C LYS A 261 5.72 10.17 1.62
N TYR A 262 5.49 9.06 0.92
CA TYR A 262 4.25 8.29 1.03
C TYR A 262 4.44 6.93 1.70
N GLY A 263 5.68 6.48 1.92
CA GLY A 263 5.98 5.18 2.51
C GLY A 263 5.60 3.99 1.61
N VAL A 264 5.47 4.21 0.29
CA VAL A 264 5.21 3.13 -0.68
C VAL A 264 6.41 2.20 -0.75
N ASP A 265 6.18 0.92 -1.00
CA ASP A 265 7.23 -0.11 -0.96
C ASP A 265 8.10 -0.09 -2.23
N ALA A 266 7.51 0.33 -3.36
CA ALA A 266 8.25 0.56 -4.61
C ALA A 266 7.56 1.58 -5.53
N VAL A 267 8.33 2.11 -6.48
CA VAL A 267 7.83 2.97 -7.56
C VAL A 267 8.26 2.38 -8.90
N VAL A 268 7.29 2.11 -9.77
CA VAL A 268 7.56 1.82 -11.18
C VAL A 268 7.71 3.15 -11.92
N ALA A 269 8.92 3.43 -12.36
CA ALA A 269 9.32 4.68 -12.97
C ALA A 269 9.55 4.48 -14.48
N ASN A 270 8.94 5.33 -15.30
CA ASN A 270 9.10 5.26 -16.76
C ASN A 270 9.15 6.66 -17.39
N VAL A 271 10.02 6.80 -18.40
CA VAL A 271 10.04 8.00 -19.25
C VAL A 271 8.96 7.85 -20.33
N LEU A 272 8.25 8.93 -20.64
CA LEU A 272 7.12 8.93 -21.60
C LEU A 272 7.52 8.25 -22.91
N GLU A 273 8.58 8.70 -23.56
CA GLU A 273 8.98 8.22 -24.90
C GLU A 273 9.33 6.72 -24.93
N SER A 274 10.02 6.22 -23.89
CA SER A 274 10.47 4.83 -23.83
C SER A 274 9.55 3.91 -23.04
N ARG A 275 8.35 4.37 -22.67
CA ARG A 275 7.48 3.72 -21.66
C ARG A 275 7.07 2.28 -22.00
N TYR A 276 7.05 1.90 -23.28
CA TYR A 276 6.76 0.54 -23.73
C TYR A 276 8.01 -0.32 -23.99
N ARG A 277 9.20 0.28 -23.92
CA ARG A 277 10.48 -0.40 -24.20
C ARG A 277 11.31 -0.65 -22.95
N LYS A 278 11.27 0.26 -21.98
CA LYS A 278 11.99 0.13 -20.71
C LYS A 278 11.33 0.91 -19.58
N LEU A 279 11.49 0.37 -18.37
CA LEU A 279 11.04 0.98 -17.12
C LEU A 279 11.97 0.53 -15.98
N TRP A 280 11.85 1.19 -14.83
CA TRP A 280 12.63 0.86 -13.64
C TRP A 280 11.70 0.59 -12.46
N ILE A 281 12.04 -0.41 -11.66
CA ILE A 281 11.48 -0.58 -10.31
C ILE A 281 12.46 0.08 -9.34
N VAL A 282 12.02 1.15 -8.68
CA VAL A 282 12.78 1.90 -7.68
C VAL A 282 12.29 1.49 -6.28
N ARG A 283 13.21 1.19 -5.36
CA ARG A 283 12.92 0.84 -3.96
C ARG A 283 13.83 1.63 -3.02
N GLY A 284 13.45 1.76 -1.75
CA GLY A 284 14.37 2.25 -0.72
C GLY A 284 15.62 1.36 -0.62
N ALA A 285 16.76 1.92 -0.24
CA ALA A 285 17.97 1.14 -0.01
C ALA A 285 17.76 0.13 1.13
N GLU A 286 18.16 -1.13 0.92
CA GLU A 286 18.11 -2.19 1.92
C GLU A 286 19.44 -2.34 2.67
N SER A 287 20.55 -1.80 2.13
CA SER A 287 21.89 -1.78 2.74
C SER A 287 22.51 -0.37 2.70
N VAL A 288 23.47 -0.11 3.60
CA VAL A 288 24.20 1.16 3.73
C VAL A 288 25.33 1.27 2.67
N GLU A 289 25.49 0.27 1.80
CA GLU A 289 26.63 0.15 0.89
C GLU A 289 26.51 1.02 -0.37
N THR A 290 25.32 1.52 -0.69
CA THR A 290 25.12 2.41 -1.84
C THR A 290 25.17 3.87 -1.39
N ASP A 291 25.89 4.71 -2.14
CA ASP A 291 25.92 6.18 -1.99
C ASP A 291 24.54 6.86 -2.24
N ARG A 292 23.51 6.06 -2.50
CA ARG A 292 22.13 6.49 -2.77
C ARG A 292 21.18 5.81 -1.81
N ASP A 293 20.16 6.54 -1.37
CA ASP A 293 19.09 6.04 -0.50
C ASP A 293 18.09 5.09 -1.20
N TYR A 294 18.37 4.65 -2.43
CA TYR A 294 17.47 3.84 -3.24
C TYR A 294 18.21 2.86 -4.15
N THR A 295 17.53 1.75 -4.46
CA THR A 295 17.98 0.74 -5.42
C THR A 295 17.07 0.76 -6.66
N THR A 296 17.63 0.40 -7.81
CA THR A 296 16.89 0.37 -9.09
C THR A 296 17.06 -0.96 -9.80
N ARG A 297 15.98 -1.53 -10.33
CA ARG A 297 16.01 -2.66 -11.27
C ARG A 297 15.46 -2.22 -12.61
N LEU A 298 16.28 -2.29 -13.65
CA LEU A 298 15.86 -2.04 -15.03
C LEU A 298 15.05 -3.23 -15.56
N ILE A 299 13.94 -2.94 -16.22
CA ILE A 299 13.11 -3.90 -16.95
C ILE A 299 13.06 -3.42 -18.41
N THR A 300 13.40 -4.30 -19.34
CA THR A 300 13.38 -4.03 -20.78
C THR A 300 12.37 -4.94 -21.46
N LYS A 301 11.68 -4.43 -22.48
CA LYS A 301 10.76 -5.21 -23.30
C LYS A 301 11.55 -6.29 -24.07
N PRO A 302 11.21 -7.58 -23.90
CA PRO A 302 11.75 -8.65 -24.75
C PRO A 302 11.12 -8.61 -26.14
N GLU A 303 11.73 -9.29 -27.12
CA GLU A 303 11.21 -9.32 -28.50
C GLU A 303 9.91 -10.13 -28.61
N SER A 304 9.76 -11.16 -27.79
CA SER A 304 8.69 -12.17 -27.89
C SER A 304 7.44 -11.89 -27.06
N GLU A 305 7.48 -10.99 -26.08
CA GLU A 305 6.36 -10.72 -25.18
C GLU A 305 6.26 -9.23 -24.80
N ASP A 306 5.13 -8.85 -24.23
CA ASP A 306 4.94 -7.51 -23.68
C ASP A 306 5.83 -7.26 -22.46
N ILE A 307 6.24 -6.01 -22.27
CA ILE A 307 7.06 -5.61 -21.12
C ILE A 307 6.36 -5.90 -19.78
N GLU A 308 5.02 -5.88 -19.78
CA GLU A 308 4.18 -6.23 -18.64
C GLU A 308 4.42 -7.66 -18.14
N GLY A 309 4.75 -8.62 -19.01
CA GLY A 309 5.07 -9.99 -18.61
C GLY A 309 6.31 -10.05 -17.71
N VAL A 310 7.38 -9.38 -18.12
CA VAL A 310 8.63 -9.27 -17.35
C VAL A 310 8.43 -8.42 -16.09
N LEU A 311 7.68 -7.33 -16.19
CA LEU A 311 7.34 -6.48 -15.05
C LEU A 311 6.59 -7.27 -13.98
N VAL A 312 5.58 -8.05 -14.35
CA VAL A 312 4.79 -8.84 -13.38
C VAL A 312 5.63 -9.91 -12.70
N LYS A 313 6.55 -10.57 -13.40
CA LYS A 313 7.53 -11.50 -12.78
C LYS A 313 8.33 -10.78 -11.69
N ALA A 314 8.87 -9.59 -11.98
CA ALA A 314 9.62 -8.80 -11.02
C ALA A 314 8.75 -8.30 -9.84
N LEU A 315 7.49 -7.93 -10.07
CA LEU A 315 6.55 -7.52 -9.02
C LEU A 315 6.10 -8.70 -8.14
N GLN A 316 5.99 -9.91 -8.70
CA GLN A 316 5.71 -11.13 -7.94
C GLN A 316 6.88 -11.48 -7.01
N GLU A 317 8.12 -11.37 -7.49
CA GLU A 317 9.33 -11.55 -6.67
C GLU A 317 9.32 -10.53 -5.52
N LEU A 318 9.06 -9.26 -5.81
CA LEU A 318 8.94 -8.20 -4.81
C LEU A 318 7.86 -8.52 -3.76
N HIS A 319 6.68 -8.97 -4.19
CA HIS A 319 5.59 -9.35 -3.28
C HIS A 319 5.93 -10.57 -2.44
N THR A 320 6.65 -11.54 -3.01
CA THR A 320 7.12 -12.73 -2.27
C THR A 320 8.10 -12.33 -1.17
N HIS A 321 9.07 -11.46 -1.50
CA HIS A 321 10.01 -10.93 -0.52
C HIS A 321 9.29 -10.13 0.59
N HIS A 322 8.28 -9.32 0.22
CA HIS A 322 7.44 -8.58 1.18
C HIS A 322 6.73 -9.51 2.18
N ILE A 323 6.11 -10.58 1.69
CA ILE A 323 5.44 -11.59 2.53
C ILE A 323 6.43 -12.29 3.46
N GLN A 324 7.60 -12.67 2.94
CA GLN A 324 8.66 -13.32 3.73
C GLN A 324 9.15 -12.40 4.84
N ARG A 325 9.45 -11.14 4.53
CA ARG A 325 9.88 -10.13 5.51
C ARG A 325 8.82 -9.90 6.59
N ALA A 326 7.55 -9.80 6.21
CA ALA A 326 6.46 -9.66 7.17
C ALA A 326 6.34 -10.89 8.10
N SER A 327 6.58 -12.08 7.57
CA SER A 327 6.54 -13.34 8.34
C SER A 327 7.71 -13.44 9.32
N GLN A 328 8.92 -13.08 8.89
CA GLN A 328 10.11 -12.99 9.73
C GLN A 328 9.91 -11.97 10.86
N TYR A 329 9.39 -10.78 10.56
CA TYR A 329 9.09 -9.77 11.57
C TYR A 329 8.07 -10.26 12.60
N LYS A 330 6.97 -10.90 12.16
CA LYS A 330 5.98 -11.51 13.07
C LYS A 330 6.60 -12.57 13.98
N ARG A 331 7.49 -13.42 13.45
CA ARG A 331 8.22 -14.43 14.22
C ARG A 331 9.12 -13.78 15.28
N MET A 332 9.95 -12.81 14.86
CA MET A 332 10.86 -12.08 15.74
C MET A 332 10.11 -11.37 16.89
N MET A 333 8.98 -10.71 16.57
CA MET A 333 8.15 -10.05 17.58
C MET A 333 7.49 -11.03 18.55
N ARG A 334 7.08 -12.21 18.07
CA ARG A 334 6.54 -13.27 18.93
C ARG A 334 7.61 -13.80 19.89
N GLU A 335 8.80 -14.05 19.39
CA GLU A 335 9.95 -14.49 20.20
C GLU A 335 10.36 -13.43 21.24
N ALA A 336 10.36 -12.14 20.87
CA ALA A 336 10.63 -11.05 21.80
C ALA A 336 9.58 -10.97 22.93
N LYS A 337 8.30 -11.12 22.59
CA LYS A 337 7.22 -11.19 23.60
C LYS A 337 7.37 -12.38 24.54
N LEU A 338 7.71 -13.56 24.00
CA LEU A 338 7.95 -14.76 24.80
C LEU A 338 9.16 -14.60 25.73
N ARG A 339 10.25 -13.98 25.26
CA ARG A 339 11.41 -13.66 26.11
C ARG A 339 11.05 -12.71 27.25
N ASN A 340 10.27 -11.66 26.97
CA ASN A 340 9.82 -10.72 28.00
C ASN A 340 8.87 -11.38 29.01
N ALA A 341 7.94 -12.23 28.56
CA ALA A 341 7.05 -12.99 29.44
C ALA A 341 7.82 -13.98 30.33
N TYR A 342 8.82 -14.68 29.78
CA TYR A 342 9.68 -15.58 30.54
C TYR A 342 10.52 -14.82 31.59
N GLN A 343 11.03 -13.63 31.26
CA GLN A 343 11.73 -12.77 32.21
C GLN A 343 10.81 -12.28 33.34
N SER A 344 9.54 -11.94 33.04
CA SER A 344 8.58 -11.55 34.08
C SER A 344 8.20 -12.72 34.99
N ASP A 345 8.01 -13.91 34.46
CA ASP A 345 7.67 -15.10 35.26
C ASP A 345 8.84 -15.51 36.16
N CYS A 346 10.07 -15.48 35.64
CA CYS A 346 11.28 -15.72 36.44
C CYS A 346 11.44 -14.69 37.58
N PHE A 347 11.12 -13.41 37.33
CA PHE A 347 11.13 -12.38 38.38
C PHE A 347 10.03 -12.62 39.44
N VAL A 348 8.82 -13.01 39.04
CA VAL A 348 7.72 -13.34 39.97
C VAL A 348 8.07 -14.56 40.82
N ASP A 349 8.67 -15.59 40.23
CA ASP A 349 9.08 -16.79 40.96
C ASP A 349 10.23 -16.51 41.94
N LEU A 350 11.20 -15.67 41.55
CA LEU A 350 12.26 -15.18 42.43
C LEU A 350 11.68 -14.41 43.62
N MET A 351 10.71 -13.52 43.39
CA MET A 351 10.06 -12.74 44.45
C MET A 351 9.21 -13.62 45.38
N ARG A 352 8.57 -14.68 44.86
CA ARG A 352 7.87 -15.69 45.68
C ARG A 352 8.83 -16.52 46.52
N GLU A 353 9.99 -16.86 46.00
CA GLU A 353 11.02 -17.57 46.76
C GLU A 353 11.60 -16.67 47.86
N TYR A 354 11.86 -15.40 47.56
CA TYR A 354 12.31 -14.41 48.53
C TYR A 354 11.27 -14.19 49.65
N GLY A 355 9.98 -14.11 49.29
CA GLY A 355 8.89 -14.03 50.26
C GLY A 355 8.78 -15.26 51.17
N ARG A 356 8.95 -16.47 50.63
CA ARG A 356 8.94 -17.72 51.42
C ARG A 356 10.12 -17.80 52.40
N ARG A 357 11.32 -17.42 51.97
CA ARG A 357 12.50 -17.40 52.85
C ARG A 357 12.37 -16.34 53.95
N ALA A 358 11.72 -15.21 53.67
CA ALA A 358 11.45 -14.18 54.68
C ALA A 358 10.42 -14.63 55.72
N THR A 359 9.44 -15.46 55.35
CA THR A 359 8.47 -16.04 56.30
C THR A 359 9.06 -17.19 57.12
N ASP A 360 9.97 -17.98 56.54
CA ASP A 360 10.63 -19.08 57.26
C ASP A 360 11.66 -18.58 58.30
N ALA A 361 12.27 -17.41 58.05
CA ALA A 361 13.18 -16.74 58.99
C ALA A 361 12.46 -16.05 60.17
N ALA A 362 11.12 -15.97 60.16
CA ALA A 362 10.32 -15.28 61.17
C ALA A 362 9.64 -16.24 62.19
N SER A 363 10.14 -17.46 62.34
CA SER A 363 9.70 -18.39 63.39
C SER A 363 10.59 -18.25 64.64
N PRO A 364 10.10 -17.73 65.78
CA PRO A 364 10.90 -17.60 67.00
C PRO A 364 10.95 -18.94 67.73
N GLY A 365 12.08 -19.65 67.65
CA GLY A 365 12.41 -20.75 68.56
C GLY A 365 12.84 -20.22 69.94
N PRO A 366 12.61 -20.97 71.04
CA PRO A 366 12.73 -20.45 72.39
C PRO A 366 14.20 -20.24 72.78
N VAL A 367 14.50 -19.05 73.29
CA VAL A 367 15.81 -18.68 73.84
C VAL A 367 16.00 -19.40 75.18
N SER A 368 16.93 -20.36 75.25
CA SER A 368 17.47 -20.85 76.51
C SER A 368 18.80 -20.14 76.80
N ASN A 369 18.83 -19.39 77.90
CA ASN A 369 20.05 -18.82 78.46
C ASN A 369 20.96 -19.93 79.00
N THR A 370 22.20 -19.97 78.51
CA THR A 370 23.35 -20.48 79.26
C THR A 370 24.59 -19.69 78.89
N LEU A 371 25.02 -18.84 79.82
CA LEU A 371 26.34 -18.21 79.87
C LEU A 371 27.30 -19.21 80.52
N HIS A 372 28.46 -19.47 79.89
CA HIS A 372 29.73 -19.63 80.59
C HIS A 372 30.95 -19.62 79.63
N CYS A 373 31.96 -18.83 80.03
CA CYS A 373 33.42 -19.01 79.86
C CYS A 373 33.99 -19.00 78.43
N ASP A 374 35.14 -18.43 78.10
CA ASP A 374 36.18 -17.67 78.82
C ASP A 374 37.07 -16.96 77.77
N ALA A 375 37.91 -16.05 78.26
CA ALA A 375 38.63 -15.01 77.56
C ALA A 375 39.75 -15.44 76.59
N GLU A 376 39.87 -14.62 75.53
CA GLU A 376 41.06 -14.04 74.88
C GLU A 376 42.35 -14.87 74.73
N ASN A 377 42.84 -14.95 73.48
CA ASN A 377 44.23 -14.56 73.22
C ASN A 377 44.49 -14.14 71.76
N SER A 378 45.05 -12.93 71.66
CA SER A 378 46.14 -12.47 70.80
C SER A 378 46.23 -12.85 69.32
N ALA A 379 46.33 -11.79 68.51
CA ALA A 379 47.27 -11.61 67.39
C ALA A 379 47.33 -12.66 66.27
N GLU A 380 46.96 -12.25 65.06
CA GLU A 380 47.91 -12.07 63.95
C GLU A 380 47.16 -11.66 62.67
N GLY A 381 47.71 -10.67 61.97
CA GLY A 381 47.15 -10.18 60.73
C GLY A 381 47.42 -11.09 59.53
N ARG A 382 46.49 -11.08 58.57
CA ARG A 382 46.81 -11.13 57.14
C ARG A 382 45.62 -10.65 56.30
N GLN A 383 45.92 -9.70 55.42
CA GLN A 383 45.06 -9.09 54.40
C GLN A 383 44.47 -10.12 53.45
N ILE A 384 43.17 -9.99 53.08
CA ILE A 384 42.63 -10.17 51.70
C ILE A 384 41.30 -9.38 51.52
N GLY A 385 41.27 -8.40 50.59
CA GLY A 385 40.09 -7.87 49.84
C GLY A 385 38.95 -7.18 50.64
N PRO A 386 37.91 -6.56 50.01
CA PRO A 386 37.49 -6.60 48.60
C PRO A 386 37.15 -5.21 47.99
N GLY A 387 36.87 -5.11 46.70
CA GLY A 387 36.29 -3.87 46.15
C GLY A 387 36.23 -3.77 44.64
N SER A 388 35.26 -4.46 44.05
CA SER A 388 34.85 -4.34 42.65
C SER A 388 34.47 -2.91 42.27
N SER A 389 35.11 -2.35 41.25
CA SER A 389 34.67 -1.13 40.57
C SER A 389 34.67 -1.35 39.05
N SER A 390 33.51 -1.72 38.51
CA SER A 390 33.11 -1.46 37.11
C SER A 390 31.83 -2.22 36.82
N ILE A 391 30.68 -1.52 36.80
CA ILE A 391 29.47 -1.70 35.95
C ILE A 391 28.47 -0.66 36.49
N GLU A 392 28.79 0.62 36.30
CA GLU A 392 27.82 1.73 36.42
C GLU A 392 28.20 2.77 35.36
N SER A 393 28.02 2.40 34.08
CA SER A 393 28.13 3.38 32.98
C SER A 393 27.33 3.02 31.72
N SER A 394 26.47 2.00 31.75
CA SER A 394 25.74 1.54 30.55
C SER A 394 24.21 1.57 30.68
N LEU A 395 23.66 2.11 31.77
CA LEU A 395 22.20 2.16 32.00
C LEU A 395 21.60 3.58 32.00
N SER A 396 22.40 4.66 31.91
CA SER A 396 21.86 6.04 31.87
C SER A 396 21.61 6.59 30.45
N SER A 397 22.11 5.94 29.39
CA SER A 397 21.95 6.43 28.01
C SER A 397 20.62 6.04 27.35
N SER A 398 19.88 5.09 27.93
CA SER A 398 18.66 4.52 27.32
C SER A 398 17.37 5.16 27.84
N LEU A 399 17.41 5.97 28.91
CA LEU A 399 16.24 6.67 29.46
C LEU A 399 16.02 8.08 28.88
N HIS A 400 17.05 8.74 28.34
CA HIS A 400 16.90 10.09 27.74
C HIS A 400 16.29 10.12 26.32
N VAL A 401 16.10 8.97 25.68
CA VAL A 401 15.49 8.90 24.34
C VAL A 401 13.96 8.70 24.43
N ALA A 402 13.45 8.16 25.54
CA ALA A 402 12.03 7.91 25.73
C ALA A 402 11.23 9.17 26.14
N GLU A 403 11.85 10.12 26.84
CA GLU A 403 11.18 11.38 27.26
C GLU A 403 11.16 12.47 26.16
N ALA A 404 12.09 12.43 25.20
CA ALA A 404 12.12 13.39 24.08
C ALA A 404 11.02 13.17 23.02
N VAL A 405 10.43 11.97 22.97
CA VAL A 405 9.34 11.64 22.03
C VAL A 405 7.98 12.07 22.58
N ASN A 406 7.83 12.21 23.90
CA ASN A 406 6.54 12.56 24.50
C ASN A 406 6.30 14.09 24.58
N GLN A 407 7.34 14.91 24.66
CA GLN A 407 7.20 16.38 24.67
C GLN A 407 6.93 17.01 23.30
N LYS A 408 7.03 16.26 22.19
CA LYS A 408 6.77 16.80 20.84
C LYS A 408 5.34 16.63 20.34
N ASN A 409 4.50 15.89 21.08
CA ASN A 409 3.08 15.68 20.75
C ASN A 409 2.12 16.66 21.46
N GLU A 410 2.61 17.54 22.33
CA GLU A 410 1.78 18.57 23.00
C GLU A 410 1.92 19.99 22.39
N ALA A 411 2.74 20.16 21.34
CA ALA A 411 2.95 21.46 20.67
C ALA A 411 2.25 21.56 19.29
N MET A 412 1.32 20.67 18.98
CA MET A 412 0.59 20.69 17.71
C MET A 412 -0.88 20.28 17.92
N THR A 413 -1.57 21.07 18.74
CA THR A 413 -3.04 21.19 18.81
C THR A 413 -3.43 22.62 18.57
#